data_AF-A0A2D7VJR7-F1
#
_entry.id   AF-A0A2D7VJR7-F1
#
_cell.length_a   1.000
_cell.length_b   1.000
_cell.length_c   1.000
_cell.angle_alpha   90.00
_cell.angle_beta   90.00
_cell.angle_gamma   90.00
#
_symmetry.space_group_name_H-M   'P 1'
#
loop_
_entity.id
_entity.type
_entity.pdbx_description
1 polymer ?
#
loop_
_entity_poly.entity_id
_entity_poly.type
_entity_poly.pdbx_seq_one_letter_code
_entity_poly.pdbx_strand_id
1 'polypeptide(L)'
;MFRCVERAFRFFGPVAMAACLLVGGHSTWAAETSEFSDQPIPMKTPDELPARTPPLVEVGPDFLGPGNIPEGIELPTGAVWTPALWVFGSYRTALQYFDRGPTDQLEEWRNRLDLFANVHMTPTERLLVGISPLRDGSDFSGCDLSSGGSECEWHTDLDVTTVFVEGEFGEIFPNLDPDDSRALDVGFSVGRQLLFFQEGMMLNDTVDGVGVTRDNIILPGIVDLRITGFFGWDNIDREPSLDGGATTLLGLFTETDFRKSTFNLDATWVIGSSNENAIGDTFNIGASSVQRVGLYNTAFRVNHSMAFNPAGQKTTDGTLFFAESSTTPAYSHDVAYLNAFLGLDSFTSAARDPIAGGPLARVGILFAGVGLGNYGSALSNDPDDSYGAALGYQKFFNQQRTQLVLELGGRGHIDGVNPAAGALGLRLQHALGDRTLLQIDGFASVNEDQADGQGLRAELLFRF
;
A
#
# COMPACT_ATOMS: atom_id res chain seq x y z
N MET A 1 25.70 -13.68 -32.25
CA MET A 1 24.78 -14.56 -31.52
C MET A 1 24.01 -13.83 -30.41
N PHE A 2 24.63 -12.85 -29.72
CA PHE A 2 23.98 -12.03 -28.67
C PHE A 2 22.85 -11.08 -29.15
N ARG A 3 22.92 -10.51 -30.36
CA ARG A 3 21.84 -9.64 -30.90
C ARG A 3 20.53 -10.34 -31.26
N CYS A 4 20.49 -11.68 -31.27
CA CYS A 4 19.28 -12.45 -31.59
C CYS A 4 18.44 -12.77 -30.35
N VAL A 5 19.05 -12.78 -29.16
CA VAL A 5 18.38 -12.97 -27.86
C VAL A 5 17.65 -11.69 -27.45
N GLU A 6 18.25 -10.53 -27.73
CA GLU A 6 17.73 -9.19 -27.45
C GLU A 6 16.41 -8.88 -28.22
N ARG A 7 16.26 -9.40 -29.44
CA ARG A 7 15.02 -9.26 -30.23
C ARG A 7 13.97 -10.33 -29.94
N ALA A 8 14.36 -11.50 -29.44
CA ALA A 8 13.43 -12.55 -29.06
C ALA A 8 12.74 -12.25 -27.72
N PHE A 9 13.45 -11.65 -26.75
CA PHE A 9 12.88 -11.33 -25.43
C PHE A 9 11.92 -10.13 -25.44
N ARG A 10 12.13 -9.13 -26.31
CA ARG A 10 11.20 -7.98 -26.49
C ARG A 10 9.80 -8.38 -26.96
N PHE A 11 9.62 -9.58 -27.52
CA PHE A 11 8.32 -10.08 -27.97
C PHE A 11 7.80 -11.28 -27.16
N PHE A 12 8.65 -12.09 -26.52
CA PHE A 12 8.22 -13.28 -25.77
C PHE A 12 8.01 -13.06 -24.27
N GLY A 13 8.68 -12.09 -23.64
CA GLY A 13 8.45 -11.73 -22.23
C GLY A 13 7.01 -11.27 -21.95
N PRO A 14 6.45 -10.33 -22.75
CA PRO A 14 5.07 -9.88 -22.61
C PRO A 14 4.05 -10.99 -22.88
N VAL A 15 4.33 -11.91 -23.82
CA VAL A 15 3.42 -13.00 -24.21
C VAL A 15 3.39 -14.13 -23.19
N ALA A 16 4.52 -14.48 -22.57
CA ALA A 16 4.57 -15.48 -21.51
C ALA A 16 3.87 -14.98 -20.23
N MET A 17 3.97 -13.68 -19.93
CA MET A 17 3.29 -13.10 -18.76
C MET A 17 1.81 -12.80 -19.03
N ALA A 18 1.43 -12.37 -20.24
CA ALA A 18 0.04 -12.29 -20.67
C ALA A 18 -0.64 -13.67 -20.70
N ALA A 19 0.11 -14.74 -20.99
CA ALA A 19 -0.40 -16.11 -20.85
C ALA A 19 -0.60 -16.51 -19.39
N CYS A 20 0.28 -16.11 -18.46
CA CYS A 20 0.12 -16.33 -17.02
C CYS A 20 -1.10 -15.62 -16.43
N LEU A 21 -1.47 -14.44 -16.96
CA LEU A 21 -2.71 -13.72 -16.61
C LEU A 21 -4.00 -14.49 -17.01
N LEU A 22 -3.89 -15.52 -17.85
CA LEU A 22 -5.03 -16.29 -18.39
C LEU A 22 -5.00 -17.78 -18.01
N VAL A 23 -4.07 -18.23 -17.15
CA VAL A 23 -4.00 -19.65 -16.75
C VAL A 23 -5.15 -19.97 -15.80
N GLY A 24 -6.27 -20.40 -16.37
CA GLY A 24 -7.35 -21.05 -15.63
C GLY A 24 -6.84 -22.33 -14.98
N GLY A 25 -6.68 -22.31 -13.66
CA GLY A 25 -6.23 -23.46 -12.88
C GLY A 25 -7.10 -24.71 -13.11
N HIS A 26 -6.46 -25.81 -13.49
CA HIS A 26 -7.05 -27.14 -13.52
C HIS A 26 -7.34 -27.64 -12.09
N SER A 27 -8.41 -28.42 -11.96
CA SER A 27 -8.90 -29.00 -10.71
C SER A 27 -7.87 -29.98 -10.13
N THR A 28 -7.20 -29.60 -9.04
CA THR A 28 -6.50 -30.56 -8.18
C THR A 28 -7.48 -31.02 -7.10
N TRP A 29 -7.80 -32.31 -7.13
CA TRP A 29 -8.67 -32.96 -6.16
C TRP A 29 -8.01 -32.92 -4.79
N ALA A 30 -8.64 -32.22 -3.84
CA ALA A 30 -8.29 -32.29 -2.43
C ALA A 30 -8.83 -33.62 -1.86
N ALA A 31 -8.04 -34.26 -0.99
CA ALA A 31 -8.42 -35.49 -0.31
C ALA A 31 -9.66 -35.29 0.58
N GLU A 32 -10.63 -36.18 0.44
CA GLU A 32 -12.01 -36.13 0.98
C GLU A 32 -12.17 -36.34 2.51
N THR A 33 -11.21 -36.03 3.39
CA THR A 33 -11.36 -36.42 4.82
C THR A 33 -11.12 -35.32 5.86
N SER A 34 -11.38 -34.05 5.52
CA SER A 34 -11.47 -32.96 6.52
C SER A 34 -12.88 -32.36 6.48
N GLU A 35 -13.89 -33.17 6.82
CA GLU A 35 -15.25 -32.67 6.99
C GLU A 35 -15.30 -31.80 8.27
N PHE A 36 -15.77 -30.57 8.14
CA PHE A 36 -16.03 -29.72 9.29
C PHE A 36 -17.10 -30.37 10.16
N SER A 37 -16.98 -30.22 11.48
CA SER A 37 -17.99 -30.75 12.40
C SER A 37 -19.37 -30.15 12.12
N ASP A 38 -20.37 -31.00 11.89
CA ASP A 38 -21.78 -30.61 11.74
C ASP A 38 -22.40 -30.03 13.03
N GLN A 39 -21.68 -30.11 14.16
CA GLN A 39 -22.15 -29.50 15.40
C GLN A 39 -22.10 -27.97 15.29
N PRO A 40 -23.23 -27.26 15.46
CA PRO A 40 -23.24 -25.81 15.43
C PRO A 40 -22.38 -25.27 16.57
N ILE A 41 -21.41 -24.43 16.24
CA ILE A 41 -20.62 -23.71 17.23
C ILE A 41 -21.53 -22.59 17.79
N PRO A 42 -21.84 -22.58 19.10
CA PRO A 42 -22.68 -21.54 19.67
C PRO A 42 -22.03 -20.17 19.48
N MET A 43 -22.85 -19.14 19.25
CA MET A 43 -22.35 -17.76 19.23
C MET A 43 -21.72 -17.44 20.57
N LYS A 44 -20.49 -16.91 20.52
CA LYS A 44 -19.81 -16.41 21.71
C LYS A 44 -20.61 -15.25 22.30
N THR A 45 -20.80 -15.29 23.61
CA THR A 45 -21.39 -14.19 24.38
C THR A 45 -20.42 -13.00 24.42
N PRO A 46 -20.90 -11.79 24.75
CA PRO A 46 -20.02 -10.62 24.92
C PRO A 46 -18.88 -10.85 25.91
N ASP A 47 -19.09 -11.66 26.95
CA ASP A 47 -18.09 -12.00 27.96
C ASP A 47 -17.04 -13.02 27.45
N GLU A 48 -17.37 -13.78 26.41
CA GLU A 48 -16.46 -14.73 25.74
C GLU A 48 -15.70 -14.10 24.56
N LEU A 49 -16.11 -12.91 24.14
CA LEU A 49 -15.41 -12.12 23.14
C LEU A 49 -14.28 -11.31 23.80
N PRO A 50 -13.17 -11.08 23.08
CA PRO A 50 -12.14 -10.16 23.55
C PRO A 50 -12.72 -8.79 23.85
N ALA A 51 -12.23 -8.15 24.91
CA ALA A 51 -12.65 -6.80 25.25
C ALA A 51 -12.38 -5.83 24.09
N ARG A 52 -13.36 -4.98 23.76
CA ARG A 52 -13.21 -3.93 22.74
C ARG A 52 -12.09 -2.98 23.18
N THR A 53 -11.22 -2.64 22.24
CA THR A 53 -10.31 -1.50 22.41
C THR A 53 -10.95 -0.28 21.77
N PRO A 54 -11.58 0.63 22.54
CA PRO A 54 -12.24 1.80 21.97
C PRO A 54 -11.22 2.80 21.42
N PRO A 55 -11.62 3.72 20.52
CA PRO A 55 -10.84 4.90 20.15
C PRO A 55 -10.49 5.79 21.37
N LEU A 56 -9.62 6.78 21.17
CA LEU A 56 -9.25 7.75 22.21
C LEU A 56 -10.44 8.62 22.62
N VAL A 57 -11.23 9.07 21.64
CA VAL A 57 -12.51 9.75 21.87
C VAL A 57 -13.57 9.02 21.07
N GLU A 58 -14.67 8.68 21.73
CA GLU A 58 -15.81 7.98 21.13
C GLU A 58 -17.08 8.67 21.63
N VAL A 59 -17.82 9.27 20.69
CA VAL A 59 -19.08 9.98 20.97
C VAL A 59 -20.13 9.46 20.00
N GLY A 60 -21.30 9.08 20.52
CA GLY A 60 -22.38 8.50 19.72
C GLY A 60 -22.36 6.97 19.75
N PRO A 61 -22.76 6.29 18.66
CA PRO A 61 -22.64 4.84 18.53
C PRO A 61 -21.21 4.33 18.72
N ASP A 62 -21.09 3.18 19.36
CA ASP A 62 -19.82 2.49 19.55
C ASP A 62 -19.25 2.01 18.20
N PHE A 63 -17.97 2.28 17.96
CA PHE A 63 -17.22 1.74 16.83
C PHE A 63 -17.08 0.22 16.96
N LEU A 64 -17.77 -0.54 16.11
CA LEU A 64 -17.84 -2.00 16.14
C LEU A 64 -18.24 -2.56 17.53
N GLY A 65 -19.03 -1.80 18.29
CA GLY A 65 -19.54 -2.22 19.59
C GLY A 65 -20.77 -3.12 19.48
N PRO A 66 -20.98 -4.05 20.44
CA PRO A 66 -22.23 -4.77 20.54
C PRO A 66 -23.34 -3.85 21.04
N GLY A 67 -24.56 -4.05 20.55
CA GLY A 67 -25.72 -3.29 21.02
C GLY A 67 -26.74 -3.05 19.93
N ASN A 68 -27.81 -2.35 20.29
CA ASN A 68 -28.80 -1.88 19.32
C ASN A 68 -28.30 -0.59 18.67
N ILE A 69 -28.61 -0.43 17.38
CA ILE A 69 -28.38 0.83 16.67
C ILE A 69 -29.28 1.89 17.30
N PRO A 70 -28.73 3.05 17.71
CA PRO A 70 -29.53 4.11 18.31
C PRO A 70 -30.52 4.70 17.30
N GLU A 71 -31.57 5.33 17.82
CA GLU A 71 -32.51 6.08 16.99
C GLU A 71 -31.79 7.23 16.28
N GLY A 72 -31.90 7.28 14.95
CA GLY A 72 -31.26 8.29 14.11
C GLY A 72 -32.12 9.53 13.88
N ILE A 73 -31.58 10.47 13.12
CA ILE A 73 -32.24 11.69 12.66
C ILE A 73 -32.66 11.46 11.22
N GLU A 74 -33.96 11.42 10.95
CA GLU A 74 -34.49 11.36 9.58
C GLU A 74 -34.36 12.73 8.89
N LEU A 75 -33.65 12.77 7.77
CA LEU A 75 -33.50 13.95 6.94
C LEU A 75 -34.68 14.11 5.97
N PRO A 76 -34.92 15.31 5.43
CA PRO A 76 -35.94 15.53 4.40
C PRO A 76 -35.77 14.67 3.14
N THR A 77 -34.58 14.13 2.91
CA THR A 77 -34.27 13.21 1.81
C THR A 77 -34.76 11.78 2.05
N GLY A 78 -35.17 11.46 3.28
CA GLY A 78 -35.52 10.12 3.76
C GLY A 78 -34.36 9.35 4.41
N ALA A 79 -33.13 9.87 4.31
CA ALA A 79 -31.95 9.25 4.92
C ALA A 79 -32.00 9.35 6.45
N VAL A 80 -31.65 8.28 7.15
CA VAL A 80 -31.61 8.23 8.62
C VAL A 80 -30.17 8.30 9.09
N TRP A 81 -29.80 9.42 9.72
CA TRP A 81 -28.43 9.65 10.17
C TRP A 81 -28.23 9.25 11.63
N THR A 82 -27.16 8.53 11.93
CA THR A 82 -26.73 8.21 13.29
C THR A 82 -25.32 8.75 13.52
N PRO A 83 -25.17 10.06 13.79
CA PRO A 83 -23.86 10.69 13.87
C PRO A 83 -22.99 10.10 14.99
N ALA A 84 -21.74 9.80 14.67
CA ALA A 84 -20.71 9.39 15.61
C ALA A 84 -19.42 10.18 15.36
N LEU A 85 -18.68 10.47 16.42
CA LEU A 85 -17.33 11.01 16.34
C LEU A 85 -16.37 10.02 16.97
N TRP A 86 -15.39 9.59 16.18
CA TRP A 86 -14.30 8.75 16.64
C TRP A 86 -12.97 9.46 16.39
N VAL A 87 -12.18 9.64 17.45
CA VAL A 87 -10.81 10.15 17.35
C VAL A 87 -9.86 9.01 17.67
N PHE A 88 -8.99 8.71 16.71
CA PHE A 88 -8.03 7.63 16.79
C PHE A 88 -6.72 8.03 16.12
N GLY A 89 -5.67 7.24 16.30
CA GLY A 89 -4.38 7.57 15.71
C GLY A 89 -3.29 6.59 16.05
N SER A 90 -2.07 6.98 15.68
CA SER A 90 -0.87 6.24 16.04
C SER A 90 0.29 7.15 16.38
N TYR A 91 1.05 6.74 17.39
CA TYR A 91 2.35 7.30 17.73
C TYR A 91 3.43 6.25 17.46
N ARG A 92 4.44 6.62 16.67
CA ARG A 92 5.60 5.78 16.35
C ARG A 92 6.85 6.47 16.87
N THR A 93 7.69 5.73 17.59
CA THR A 93 9.00 6.20 18.01
C THR A 93 10.03 5.12 17.73
N ALA A 94 11.14 5.48 17.08
CA ALA A 94 12.15 4.51 16.66
C ALA A 94 13.56 5.01 16.94
N LEU A 95 14.40 4.09 17.44
CA LEU A 95 15.85 4.22 17.46
C LEU A 95 16.41 3.41 16.31
N GLN A 96 17.24 4.04 15.49
CA GLN A 96 17.65 3.52 14.19
C GLN A 96 19.16 3.68 14.01
N TYR A 97 19.78 2.63 13.50
CA TYR A 97 21.18 2.62 13.08
C TYR A 97 21.24 2.03 11.68
N PHE A 98 21.96 2.71 10.78
CA PHE A 98 22.19 2.28 9.41
C PHE A 98 23.63 2.62 9.04
N ASP A 99 24.32 1.70 8.40
CA ASP A 99 25.70 1.87 7.96
C ASP A 99 25.89 1.21 6.60
N ARG A 100 26.24 1.99 5.58
CA ARG A 100 26.62 1.52 4.23
C ARG A 100 28.03 2.00 3.88
N GLY A 101 28.94 1.98 4.85
CA GLY A 101 30.34 2.32 4.68
C GLY A 101 30.71 3.67 5.30
N PRO A 102 31.98 4.13 5.09
CA PRO A 102 32.62 5.15 5.92
C PRO A 102 31.95 6.53 5.94
N THR A 103 31.06 6.81 4.98
CA THR A 103 30.41 8.11 4.78
C THR A 103 28.89 8.06 4.92
N ASP A 104 28.31 6.87 5.10
CA ASP A 104 26.86 6.64 5.10
C ASP A 104 26.47 5.88 6.38
N GLN A 105 26.85 6.46 7.52
CA GLN A 105 26.48 6.00 8.84
C GLN A 105 25.48 6.99 9.45
N LEU A 106 24.34 6.45 9.89
CA LEU A 106 23.25 7.17 10.52
C LEU A 106 22.93 6.51 11.85
N GLU A 107 22.83 7.33 12.89
CA GLU A 107 22.23 6.97 14.17
C GLU A 107 21.17 8.02 14.47
N GLU A 108 19.91 7.63 14.63
CA GLU A 108 18.85 8.59 14.85
C GLU A 108 17.74 8.06 15.76
N TRP A 109 17.10 9.00 16.44
CA TRP A 109 15.85 8.81 17.16
C TRP A 109 14.76 9.62 16.47
N ARG A 110 13.69 9.00 15.98
CA ARG A 110 12.62 9.69 15.23
C ARG A 110 11.25 9.36 15.78
N ASN A 111 10.36 10.34 15.72
CA ASN A 111 9.00 10.29 16.27
C ASN A 111 8.00 10.78 15.22
N ARG A 112 6.86 10.10 15.14
CA ARG A 112 5.73 10.46 14.29
C ARG A 112 4.45 10.28 15.09
N LEU A 113 3.57 11.27 15.00
CA LEU A 113 2.21 11.20 15.54
C LEU A 113 1.27 11.44 14.37
N ASP A 114 0.33 10.53 14.15
CA ASP A 114 -0.78 10.68 13.21
C ASP A 114 -2.08 10.67 14.01
N LEU A 115 -2.93 11.68 13.81
CA LEU A 115 -4.21 11.85 14.49
C LEU A 115 -5.32 11.95 13.45
N PHE A 116 -6.40 11.22 13.68
CA PHE A 116 -7.58 11.20 12.83
C PHE A 116 -8.84 11.48 13.63
N ALA A 117 -9.72 12.31 13.09
CA ALA A 117 -11.09 12.50 13.56
C ALA A 117 -12.04 12.06 12.45
N ASN A 118 -12.83 11.03 12.72
CA ASN A 118 -13.85 10.51 11.82
C ASN A 118 -15.23 10.91 12.33
N VAL A 119 -15.93 11.74 11.56
CA VAL A 119 -17.34 12.05 11.75
C VAL A 119 -18.13 11.13 10.83
N HIS A 120 -18.64 10.05 11.40
CA HIS A 120 -19.49 9.09 10.72
C HIS A 120 -20.94 9.57 10.80
N MET A 121 -21.66 9.64 9.68
CA MET A 121 -23.04 10.12 9.62
C MET A 121 -24.02 8.96 9.37
N THR A 122 -23.68 8.10 8.41
CA THR A 122 -24.38 6.87 8.05
C THR A 122 -23.34 5.79 7.71
N PRO A 123 -23.72 4.53 7.47
CA PRO A 123 -22.77 3.51 7.00
C PRO A 123 -22.00 3.88 5.72
N THR A 124 -22.53 4.79 4.91
CA THR A 124 -21.91 5.26 3.65
C THR A 124 -21.33 6.66 3.74
N GLU A 125 -21.89 7.56 4.56
CA GLU A 125 -21.44 8.95 4.67
C GLU A 125 -20.48 9.16 5.85
N ARG A 126 -19.28 9.66 5.56
CA ARG A 126 -18.33 10.11 6.59
C ARG A 126 -17.50 11.31 6.16
N LEU A 127 -17.04 12.08 7.15
CA LEU A 127 -15.98 13.07 7.03
C LEU A 127 -14.78 12.58 7.83
N LEU A 128 -13.62 12.43 7.19
CA LEU A 128 -12.37 12.13 7.86
C LEU A 128 -11.46 13.36 7.82
N VAL A 129 -10.86 13.70 8.97
CA VAL A 129 -9.81 14.73 9.09
C VAL A 129 -8.57 14.08 9.71
N GLY A 130 -7.40 14.32 9.14
CA GLY A 130 -6.12 13.78 9.57
C GLY A 130 -5.03 14.84 9.64
N ILE A 131 -4.20 14.79 10.69
CA ILE A 131 -3.01 15.64 10.87
C ILE A 131 -1.83 14.80 11.37
N SER A 132 -0.60 15.22 11.08
CA SER A 132 0.62 14.53 11.52
C SER A 132 1.61 15.47 12.20
N PRO A 133 1.36 15.92 13.44
CA PRO A 133 2.00 17.12 13.97
C PRO A 133 3.49 17.04 14.29
N LEU A 134 4.04 15.83 14.37
CA LEU A 134 5.47 15.63 14.65
C LEU A 134 6.31 15.48 13.37
N ARG A 135 5.77 15.85 12.21
CA ARG A 135 6.44 15.75 10.91
C ARG A 135 6.10 16.95 10.03
N ASP A 136 7.06 17.39 9.23
CA ASP A 136 6.88 18.27 8.08
C ASP A 136 7.46 17.56 6.85
N GLY A 137 6.64 17.26 5.85
CA GLY A 137 7.08 16.47 4.69
C GLY A 137 7.78 15.16 5.08
N SER A 138 9.01 14.91 4.61
CA SER A 138 9.80 13.73 5.00
C SER A 138 10.57 13.88 6.33
N ASP A 139 10.47 15.03 6.99
CA ASP A 139 11.28 15.37 8.17
C ASP A 139 10.50 15.12 9.46
N PHE A 140 11.10 14.36 10.36
CA PHE A 140 10.44 13.84 11.57
C PHE A 140 11.09 14.39 12.84
N SER A 141 10.25 14.70 13.82
CA SER A 141 10.71 15.18 15.14
C SER A 141 11.60 14.14 15.81
N GLY A 142 12.78 14.55 16.27
CA GLY A 142 13.75 13.61 16.80
C GLY A 142 15.15 14.17 16.92
N CYS A 143 16.12 13.28 17.10
CA CYS A 143 17.53 13.65 17.20
C CYS A 143 18.38 12.82 16.23
N ASP A 144 19.27 13.49 15.50
CA ASP A 144 20.44 12.86 14.90
C ASP A 144 21.48 12.63 16.00
N LEU A 145 22.01 11.41 16.07
CA LEU A 145 22.94 10.93 17.09
C LEU A 145 24.30 10.54 16.49
N SER A 146 24.53 10.85 15.20
CA SER A 146 25.76 10.52 14.50
C SER A 146 27.01 11.18 15.10
N SER A 147 28.19 10.65 14.76
CA SER A 147 29.45 10.98 15.45
C SER A 147 29.90 12.44 15.21
N GLY A 148 29.52 13.34 16.11
CA GLY A 148 29.90 14.76 16.07
C GLY A 148 29.10 15.66 17.04
N GLY A 149 27.95 15.16 17.51
CA GLY A 149 27.06 15.84 18.44
C GLY A 149 25.63 15.32 18.27
N SER A 150 24.73 15.63 19.20
CA SER A 150 23.31 15.37 18.99
C SER A 150 22.61 16.64 18.51
N GLU A 151 22.02 16.61 17.33
CA GLU A 151 21.15 17.68 16.82
C GLU A 151 19.71 17.22 16.87
N CYS A 152 18.86 17.95 17.60
CA CYS A 152 17.46 17.60 17.76
C CYS A 152 16.56 18.64 17.12
N GLU A 153 15.59 18.17 16.36
CA GLU A 153 14.58 18.96 15.69
C GLU A 153 13.19 18.54 16.15
N TRP A 154 12.32 19.51 16.34
CA TRP A 154 10.95 19.29 16.79
C TRP A 154 10.00 20.05 15.89
N HIS A 155 9.08 19.31 15.27
CA HIS A 155 8.01 19.87 14.47
C HIS A 155 6.74 19.96 15.32
N THR A 156 5.93 20.99 15.06
CA THR A 156 4.56 21.12 15.58
C THR A 156 3.72 21.63 14.44
N ASP A 157 3.61 20.78 13.43
CA ASP A 157 2.84 21.07 12.24
C ASP A 157 1.36 20.79 12.50
N LEU A 158 0.47 21.60 11.95
CA LEU A 158 -0.98 21.33 11.96
C LEU A 158 -1.51 21.19 10.55
N ASP A 159 -0.61 21.02 9.58
CA ASP A 159 -0.92 20.76 8.20
C ASP A 159 -1.75 19.50 8.06
N VAL A 160 -2.75 19.64 7.20
CA VAL A 160 -3.79 18.65 7.08
C VAL A 160 -3.37 17.59 6.09
N THR A 161 -3.13 16.39 6.59
CA THR A 161 -2.63 15.25 5.81
C THR A 161 -3.76 14.49 5.14
N THR A 162 -5.00 14.62 5.63
CA THR A 162 -6.18 13.98 5.03
C THR A 162 -7.41 14.79 5.38
N VAL A 163 -8.25 15.11 4.39
CA VAL A 163 -9.58 15.70 4.61
C VAL A 163 -10.47 15.29 3.48
N PHE A 164 -11.43 14.41 3.71
CA PHE A 164 -12.40 14.10 2.66
C PHE A 164 -13.76 13.80 3.25
N VAL A 165 -14.77 14.09 2.44
CA VAL A 165 -16.13 13.60 2.63
C VAL A 165 -16.35 12.50 1.60
N GLU A 166 -16.87 11.36 2.03
CA GLU A 166 -17.39 10.34 1.14
C GLU A 166 -18.85 10.03 1.48
N GLY A 167 -19.55 9.45 0.52
CA GLY A 167 -20.96 9.11 0.63
C GLY A 167 -21.44 8.34 -0.59
N GLU A 168 -22.68 7.89 -0.52
CA GLU A 168 -23.34 7.23 -1.64
C GLU A 168 -24.61 7.99 -2.03
N PHE A 169 -24.76 8.30 -3.32
CA PHE A 169 -25.86 9.14 -3.78
C PHE A 169 -27.24 8.52 -3.51
N GLY A 170 -27.39 7.20 -3.67
CA GLY A 170 -28.62 6.47 -3.35
C GLY A 170 -29.01 6.60 -1.88
N GLU A 171 -28.06 6.38 -0.98
CA GLU A 171 -28.26 6.41 0.47
C GLU A 171 -28.52 7.81 1.04
N ILE A 172 -27.95 8.85 0.43
CA ILE A 172 -28.26 10.25 0.81
C ILE A 172 -29.68 10.63 0.36
N PHE A 173 -30.15 10.08 -0.76
CA PHE A 173 -31.44 10.41 -1.38
C PHE A 173 -32.35 9.19 -1.60
N PRO A 174 -32.69 8.41 -0.55
CA PRO A 174 -33.44 7.16 -0.72
C PRO A 174 -34.82 7.39 -1.33
N ASN A 175 -35.43 8.55 -1.10
CA ASN A 175 -36.72 8.91 -1.70
C ASN A 175 -36.69 9.08 -3.23
N LEU A 176 -35.52 9.18 -3.87
CA LEU A 176 -35.41 9.23 -5.34
C LEU A 176 -35.60 7.86 -5.99
N ASP A 177 -35.37 6.78 -5.23
CA ASP A 177 -35.62 5.40 -5.63
C ASP A 177 -36.10 4.53 -4.46
N PRO A 178 -37.37 4.70 -4.02
CA PRO A 178 -37.89 4.01 -2.85
C PRO A 178 -37.95 2.48 -2.98
N ASP A 179 -37.93 1.96 -4.21
CA ASP A 179 -38.00 0.52 -4.51
C ASP A 179 -36.61 -0.09 -4.78
N ASP A 180 -35.52 0.68 -4.64
CA ASP A 180 -34.13 0.25 -4.87
C ASP A 180 -33.95 -0.49 -6.22
N SER A 181 -34.49 0.13 -7.27
CA SER A 181 -34.69 -0.48 -8.59
C SER A 181 -33.87 0.19 -9.70
N ARG A 182 -33.29 1.35 -9.41
CA ARG A 182 -32.48 2.18 -10.29
C ARG A 182 -31.02 2.05 -9.90
N ALA A 183 -30.14 2.27 -10.87
CA ALA A 183 -28.69 2.28 -10.62
C ALA A 183 -28.24 3.63 -10.02
N LEU A 184 -28.70 3.95 -8.80
CA LEU A 184 -28.35 5.21 -8.10
C LEU A 184 -27.26 5.07 -7.04
N ASP A 185 -26.81 3.85 -6.73
CA ASP A 185 -25.68 3.46 -5.87
C ASP A 185 -24.34 3.94 -6.47
N VAL A 186 -24.15 5.25 -6.47
CA VAL A 186 -22.96 5.91 -6.98
C VAL A 186 -22.25 6.51 -5.77
N GLY A 187 -21.14 5.88 -5.41
CA GLY A 187 -20.25 6.38 -4.39
C GLY A 187 -19.49 7.60 -4.90
N PHE A 188 -19.21 8.54 -4.01
CA PHE A 188 -18.33 9.66 -4.29
C PHE A 188 -17.40 9.93 -3.11
N SER A 189 -16.26 10.56 -3.41
CA SER A 189 -15.37 11.10 -2.40
C SER A 189 -14.84 12.45 -2.87
N VAL A 190 -14.75 13.43 -1.98
CA VAL A 190 -14.25 14.77 -2.30
C VAL A 190 -13.30 15.23 -1.20
N GLY A 191 -12.08 15.60 -1.60
CA GLY A 191 -11.07 16.17 -0.72
C GLY A 191 -9.71 15.49 -0.87
N ARG A 192 -8.85 15.74 0.12
CA ARG A 192 -7.51 15.18 0.29
C ARG A 192 -7.60 13.73 0.77
N GLN A 193 -7.30 12.77 -0.09
CA GLN A 193 -7.47 11.34 0.19
C GLN A 193 -6.33 10.49 -0.38
N LEU A 194 -6.02 9.37 0.29
CA LEU A 194 -5.02 8.42 -0.18
C LEU A 194 -5.51 7.67 -1.41
N LEU A 195 -4.74 7.74 -2.50
CA LEU A 195 -4.87 6.90 -3.68
C LEU A 195 -3.83 5.78 -3.61
N PHE A 196 -4.31 4.54 -3.53
CA PHE A 196 -3.46 3.35 -3.43
C PHE A 196 -3.87 2.33 -4.51
N PHE A 197 -3.24 2.41 -5.68
CA PHE A 197 -3.56 1.55 -6.83
C PHE A 197 -2.36 0.75 -7.30
N GLN A 198 -2.64 -0.44 -7.85
CA GLN A 198 -1.62 -1.42 -8.23
C GLN A 198 -0.66 -1.72 -7.07
N GLU A 199 -1.21 -1.87 -5.87
CA GLU A 199 -0.48 -2.12 -4.61
C GLU A 199 0.56 -1.07 -4.27
N GLY A 200 0.28 0.17 -4.64
CA GLY A 200 1.20 1.25 -4.39
C GLY A 200 2.39 1.27 -5.34
N MET A 201 2.42 0.45 -6.40
CA MET A 201 3.45 0.53 -7.45
C MET A 201 3.15 1.69 -8.41
N MET A 202 1.89 1.84 -8.83
CA MET A 202 1.48 2.91 -9.75
C MET A 202 1.10 4.20 -9.00
N LEU A 203 0.31 4.09 -7.94
CA LEU A 203 -0.14 5.23 -7.11
C LEU A 203 -0.07 4.88 -5.63
N ASN A 204 0.63 5.70 -4.85
CA ASN A 204 0.65 5.62 -3.38
C ASN A 204 0.84 7.03 -2.80
N ASP A 205 -0.19 7.86 -2.92
CA ASP A 205 -0.08 9.28 -2.58
C ASP A 205 -1.41 9.85 -2.07
N THR A 206 -1.35 10.90 -1.28
CA THR A 206 -2.54 11.62 -0.81
C THR A 206 -2.84 12.77 -1.75
N VAL A 207 -3.94 12.72 -2.49
CA VAL A 207 -4.25 13.69 -3.55
C VAL A 207 -5.53 14.46 -3.23
N ASP A 208 -5.53 15.75 -3.53
CA ASP A 208 -6.74 16.58 -3.47
C ASP A 208 -7.55 16.35 -4.73
N GLY A 209 -8.73 15.74 -4.57
CA GLY A 209 -9.50 15.30 -5.73
C GLY A 209 -10.95 14.99 -5.47
N VAL A 210 -11.63 14.60 -6.54
CA VAL A 210 -12.96 14.00 -6.54
C VAL A 210 -12.90 12.62 -7.18
N GLY A 211 -13.42 11.63 -6.45
CA GLY A 211 -13.65 10.28 -6.93
C GLY A 211 -15.15 10.04 -7.13
N VAL A 212 -15.48 9.30 -8.18
CA VAL A 212 -16.82 8.74 -8.41
C VAL A 212 -16.67 7.27 -8.67
N THR A 213 -17.35 6.46 -7.88
CA THR A 213 -17.29 5.01 -7.94
C THR A 213 -18.67 4.46 -8.25
N ARG A 214 -18.75 3.59 -9.26
CA ARG A 214 -19.88 2.70 -9.44
C ARG A 214 -19.44 1.30 -9.07
N ASP A 215 -20.14 0.73 -8.11
CA ASP A 215 -19.92 -0.63 -7.64
C ASP A 215 -21.06 -1.56 -8.11
N ASN A 216 -20.92 -2.86 -7.85
CA ASN A 216 -21.98 -3.86 -8.08
C ASN A 216 -22.44 -3.98 -9.56
N ILE A 217 -21.54 -3.83 -10.53
CA ILE A 217 -21.88 -3.98 -11.96
C ILE A 217 -21.84 -5.46 -12.35
N ILE A 218 -23.00 -6.11 -12.34
CA ILE A 218 -23.10 -7.54 -12.66
C ILE A 218 -23.26 -7.75 -14.18
N LEU A 219 -22.31 -8.47 -14.78
CA LEU A 219 -22.33 -8.86 -16.20
C LEU A 219 -22.22 -10.39 -16.34
N PRO A 220 -22.72 -11.01 -17.43
CA PRO A 220 -22.59 -12.45 -17.62
C PRO A 220 -21.13 -12.94 -17.57
N GLY A 221 -20.82 -13.78 -16.58
CA GLY A 221 -19.47 -14.35 -16.39
C GLY A 221 -18.57 -13.56 -15.44
N ILE A 222 -18.97 -12.35 -15.05
CA ILE A 222 -18.34 -11.50 -14.03
C ILE A 222 -19.20 -11.62 -12.76
N VAL A 223 -18.56 -11.82 -11.61
CA VAL A 223 -19.24 -11.85 -10.31
C VAL A 223 -19.57 -10.42 -9.90
N ASP A 224 -18.57 -9.56 -9.97
CA ASP A 224 -18.70 -8.16 -9.66
C ASP A 224 -17.70 -7.32 -10.48
N LEU A 225 -18.07 -6.07 -10.78
CA LEU A 225 -17.22 -5.09 -11.42
C LEU A 225 -17.43 -3.73 -10.74
N ARG A 226 -16.33 -3.18 -10.25
CA ARG A 226 -16.23 -1.83 -9.74
C ARG A 226 -15.46 -0.96 -10.72
N ILE A 227 -15.98 0.25 -10.97
CA ILE A 227 -15.31 1.27 -11.80
C ILE A 227 -15.24 2.57 -11.01
N THR A 228 -14.04 3.12 -10.87
CA THR A 228 -13.80 4.40 -10.21
C THR A 228 -13.15 5.37 -11.19
N GLY A 229 -13.80 6.52 -11.41
CA GLY A 229 -13.20 7.67 -12.06
C GLY A 229 -12.67 8.65 -11.01
N PHE A 230 -11.50 9.24 -11.26
CA PHE A 230 -10.88 10.19 -10.34
C PHE A 230 -10.32 11.41 -11.08
N PHE A 231 -10.51 12.59 -10.48
CA PHE A 231 -9.89 13.83 -10.91
C PHE A 231 -9.19 14.49 -9.71
N GLY A 232 -7.87 14.62 -9.78
CA GLY A 232 -7.04 15.31 -8.80
C GLY A 232 -6.50 16.62 -9.33
N TRP A 233 -6.38 17.63 -8.48
CA TRP A 233 -5.96 18.99 -8.85
C TRP A 233 -4.87 19.58 -7.96
N ASP A 234 -4.52 18.95 -6.84
CA ASP A 234 -3.46 19.42 -5.94
C ASP A 234 -2.88 18.26 -5.11
N ASN A 235 -1.74 18.49 -4.44
CA ASN A 235 -0.99 17.51 -3.65
C ASN A 235 -0.67 16.23 -4.44
N ILE A 236 -0.17 16.37 -5.67
CA ILE A 236 0.22 15.24 -6.52
C ILE A 236 1.75 15.18 -6.53
N ASP A 237 2.30 14.40 -5.61
CA ASP A 237 3.73 14.20 -5.47
C ASP A 237 4.25 13.23 -6.53
N ARG A 238 5.47 13.47 -6.98
CA ARG A 238 6.17 12.60 -7.93
C ARG A 238 7.36 11.96 -7.23
N GLU A 239 7.95 10.94 -7.87
CA GLU A 239 9.08 10.23 -7.28
C GLU A 239 10.19 11.19 -6.85
N PRO A 240 10.89 10.96 -5.73
CA PRO A 240 11.88 11.88 -5.17
C PRO A 240 13.03 12.27 -6.12
N SER A 241 13.25 11.48 -7.18
CA SER A 241 14.20 11.76 -8.26
C SER A 241 13.76 12.90 -9.18
N LEU A 242 12.49 13.31 -9.10
CA LEU A 242 11.84 14.35 -9.89
C LEU A 242 11.53 15.56 -8.99
N ASP A 243 11.91 16.76 -9.45
CA ASP A 243 11.69 18.00 -8.70
C ASP A 243 10.33 18.63 -9.10
N GLY A 244 9.46 18.86 -8.12
CA GLY A 244 8.13 19.47 -8.26
C GLY A 244 6.94 18.50 -8.23
N GLY A 245 5.74 19.02 -7.97
CA GLY A 245 4.49 18.27 -8.05
C GLY A 245 3.85 18.33 -9.45
N ALA A 246 2.91 17.41 -9.72
CA ALA A 246 2.05 17.50 -10.90
C ALA A 246 0.88 18.45 -10.67
N THR A 247 0.33 18.99 -11.76
CA THR A 247 -0.77 19.97 -11.69
C THR A 247 -2.14 19.32 -11.71
N THR A 248 -2.27 18.16 -12.34
CA THR A 248 -3.56 17.49 -12.52
C THR A 248 -3.35 15.99 -12.70
N LEU A 249 -4.27 15.20 -12.15
CA LEU A 249 -4.30 13.75 -12.32
C LEU A 249 -5.71 13.32 -12.77
N LEU A 250 -5.78 12.56 -13.85
CA LEU A 250 -7.00 11.87 -14.29
C LEU A 250 -6.79 10.38 -14.10
N GLY A 251 -7.69 9.70 -13.38
CA GLY A 251 -7.63 8.27 -13.11
C GLY A 251 -8.89 7.54 -13.55
N LEU A 252 -8.72 6.34 -14.08
CA LEU A 252 -9.78 5.36 -14.30
C LEU A 252 -9.30 4.01 -13.77
N PHE A 253 -9.99 3.48 -12.77
CA PHE A 253 -9.61 2.28 -12.05
C PHE A 253 -10.72 1.26 -12.12
N THR A 254 -10.34 -0.01 -12.23
CA THR A 254 -11.32 -1.10 -12.28
C THR A 254 -10.90 -2.28 -11.43
N GLU A 255 -11.87 -2.91 -10.80
CA GLU A 255 -11.70 -4.19 -10.11
C GLU A 255 -12.80 -5.13 -10.60
N THR A 256 -12.38 -6.25 -11.20
CA THR A 256 -13.29 -7.24 -11.79
C THR A 256 -13.10 -8.58 -11.11
N ASP A 257 -14.13 -9.02 -10.41
CA ASP A 257 -14.16 -10.32 -9.76
C ASP A 257 -14.74 -11.39 -10.67
N PHE A 258 -13.96 -12.46 -10.84
CA PHE A 258 -14.40 -13.72 -11.41
C PHE A 258 -14.46 -14.78 -10.32
N ARG A 259 -15.12 -15.91 -10.59
CA ARG A 259 -15.30 -17.01 -9.62
C ARG A 259 -14.01 -17.57 -9.00
N LYS A 260 -12.84 -17.34 -9.61
CA LYS A 260 -11.55 -17.92 -9.19
C LYS A 260 -10.41 -16.90 -9.12
N SER A 261 -10.64 -15.67 -9.57
CA SER A 261 -9.59 -14.69 -9.79
C SER A 261 -10.18 -13.29 -9.79
N THR A 262 -9.41 -12.33 -9.31
CA THR A 262 -9.71 -10.90 -9.41
C THR A 262 -8.74 -10.28 -10.40
N PHE A 263 -9.22 -9.38 -11.25
CA PHE A 263 -8.42 -8.67 -12.25
C PHE A 263 -8.64 -7.18 -12.14
N ASN A 264 -7.56 -6.40 -12.13
CA ASN A 264 -7.63 -4.94 -12.12
C ASN A 264 -6.98 -4.37 -13.37
N LEU A 265 -7.62 -3.38 -13.97
CA LEU A 265 -7.07 -2.57 -15.06
C LEU A 265 -7.21 -1.10 -14.71
N ASP A 266 -6.07 -0.46 -14.55
CA ASP A 266 -5.97 0.89 -14.03
C ASP A 266 -5.20 1.76 -15.02
N ALA A 267 -5.67 2.98 -15.24
CA ALA A 267 -5.02 3.94 -16.12
C ALA A 267 -5.05 5.32 -15.49
N THR A 268 -3.93 6.04 -15.57
CA THR A 268 -3.83 7.42 -15.10
C THR A 268 -3.10 8.30 -16.11
N TRP A 269 -3.55 9.54 -16.23
CA TRP A 269 -2.88 10.59 -16.99
C TRP A 269 -2.51 11.70 -16.02
N VAL A 270 -1.22 12.00 -15.90
CA VAL A 270 -0.69 13.00 -15.00
C VAL A 270 -0.11 14.14 -15.83
N ILE A 271 -0.58 15.36 -15.57
CA ILE A 271 -0.18 16.56 -16.30
C ILE A 271 0.84 17.32 -15.46
N GLY A 272 2.05 17.44 -16.00
CA GLY A 272 3.16 18.11 -15.35
C GLY A 272 3.07 19.63 -15.43
N SER A 273 3.97 20.34 -14.75
CA SER A 273 4.07 21.80 -14.89
C SER A 273 4.89 22.20 -16.12
N SER A 274 4.74 23.45 -16.60
CA SER A 274 5.34 23.90 -17.87
C SER A 274 6.67 24.65 -17.73
N ASN A 275 7.36 24.55 -16.60
CA ASN A 275 8.62 25.26 -16.37
C ASN A 275 9.83 24.49 -16.97
N GLU A 276 10.93 25.17 -17.26
CA GLU A 276 12.10 24.59 -17.97
C GLU A 276 12.84 23.47 -17.20
N ASN A 277 12.49 23.24 -15.93
CA ASN A 277 12.93 22.11 -15.09
C ASN A 277 11.77 21.19 -14.67
N ALA A 278 10.58 21.39 -15.23
CA ALA A 278 9.37 20.72 -14.77
C ALA A 278 9.29 19.26 -15.22
N ILE A 279 8.50 18.53 -14.45
CA ILE A 279 8.07 17.16 -14.74
C ILE A 279 7.15 17.21 -15.96
N GLY A 280 7.36 16.29 -16.89
CA GLY A 280 6.49 16.13 -18.05
C GLY A 280 5.21 15.39 -17.79
N ASP A 281 4.39 15.31 -18.82
CA ASP A 281 3.16 14.55 -18.76
C ASP A 281 3.49 13.05 -18.77
N THR A 282 2.81 12.26 -17.96
CA THR A 282 2.95 10.80 -17.98
C THR A 282 1.60 10.11 -18.06
N PHE A 283 1.48 9.14 -18.96
CA PHE A 283 0.40 8.19 -18.95
C PHE A 283 0.87 6.87 -18.35
N ASN A 284 0.21 6.43 -17.29
CA ASN A 284 0.53 5.18 -16.63
C ASN A 284 -0.63 4.20 -16.78
N ILE A 285 -0.31 2.95 -17.08
CA ILE A 285 -1.27 1.86 -17.17
C ILE A 285 -0.78 0.67 -16.36
N GLY A 286 -1.69 0.10 -15.56
CA GLY A 286 -1.44 -1.04 -14.70
C GLY A 286 -2.46 -2.15 -14.94
N ALA A 287 -1.99 -3.39 -15.00
CA ALA A 287 -2.86 -4.56 -15.02
C ALA A 287 -2.41 -5.53 -13.94
N SER A 288 -3.34 -6.07 -13.18
CA SER A 288 -3.04 -7.08 -12.16
C SER A 288 -4.03 -8.23 -12.19
N SER A 289 -3.56 -9.40 -11.76
CA SER A 289 -4.40 -10.55 -11.46
C SER A 289 -4.00 -11.16 -10.13
N VAL A 290 -4.99 -11.44 -9.29
CA VAL A 290 -4.84 -12.18 -8.05
C VAL A 290 -5.70 -13.43 -8.12
N GLN A 291 -5.10 -14.58 -7.84
CA GLN A 291 -5.81 -15.85 -7.91
C GLN A 291 -5.17 -16.89 -6.99
N ARG A 292 -5.89 -17.98 -6.77
CA ARG A 292 -5.38 -19.14 -6.04
C ARG A 292 -5.21 -20.34 -6.97
N VAL A 293 -3.99 -20.89 -7.00
CA VAL A 293 -3.65 -22.10 -7.75
C VAL A 293 -3.25 -23.19 -6.75
N GLY A 294 -4.19 -24.10 -6.46
CA GLY A 294 -4.00 -25.16 -5.47
C GLY A 294 -3.75 -24.60 -4.06
N LEU A 295 -2.56 -24.88 -3.51
CA LEU A 295 -2.13 -24.42 -2.18
C LEU A 295 -1.42 -23.06 -2.21
N TYR A 296 -1.25 -22.46 -3.38
CA TYR A 296 -0.53 -21.21 -3.56
C TYR A 296 -1.49 -20.07 -3.91
N ASN A 297 -1.33 -18.95 -3.22
CA ASN A 297 -1.93 -17.69 -3.62
C ASN A 297 -0.91 -16.98 -4.51
N THR A 298 -1.33 -16.54 -5.69
CA THR A 298 -0.45 -15.90 -6.67
C THR A 298 -1.02 -14.55 -7.08
N ALA A 299 -0.15 -13.56 -7.23
CA ALA A 299 -0.49 -12.29 -7.83
C ALA A 299 0.53 -11.89 -8.89
N PHE A 300 0.06 -11.38 -10.01
CA PHE A 300 0.90 -10.88 -11.10
C PHE A 300 0.49 -9.45 -11.42
N ARG A 301 1.47 -8.56 -11.63
CA ARG A 301 1.23 -7.16 -11.99
C ARG A 301 2.18 -6.72 -13.08
N VAL A 302 1.66 -5.88 -13.97
CA VAL A 302 2.44 -5.18 -14.98
C VAL A 302 2.04 -3.73 -14.91
N ASN A 303 3.01 -2.85 -14.66
CA ASN A 303 2.82 -1.42 -14.64
C ASN A 303 3.73 -0.80 -15.70
N HIS A 304 3.22 0.14 -16.46
CA HIS A 304 3.96 0.80 -17.53
C HIS A 304 3.76 2.31 -17.45
N SER A 305 4.85 3.06 -17.55
CA SER A 305 4.84 4.52 -17.66
C SER A 305 5.23 4.94 -19.07
N MET A 306 4.48 5.89 -19.63
CA MET A 306 4.74 6.52 -20.91
C MET A 306 4.92 8.03 -20.69
N ALA A 307 6.11 8.53 -21.00
CA ALA A 307 6.51 9.91 -20.88
C ALA A 307 6.19 10.70 -22.15
N PHE A 308 5.52 11.84 -21.99
CA PHE A 308 5.22 12.79 -23.06
C PHE A 308 5.98 14.09 -22.79
N ASN A 309 7.28 14.10 -23.13
CA ASN A 309 8.19 15.21 -22.85
C ASN A 309 8.36 16.16 -24.06
N PRO A 310 8.15 17.48 -23.91
CA PRO A 310 8.92 18.50 -24.60
C PRO A 310 10.40 18.46 -24.17
N ALA A 311 11.29 19.05 -24.96
CA ALA A 311 12.73 19.02 -24.67
C ALA A 311 13.07 19.62 -23.29
N GLY A 312 13.77 18.86 -22.43
CA GLY A 312 14.27 19.31 -21.12
C GLY A 312 13.59 18.69 -19.90
N GLN A 313 12.49 17.95 -20.07
CA GLN A 313 11.74 17.35 -18.95
C GLN A 313 12.27 15.95 -18.55
N LYS A 314 12.13 15.60 -17.26
CA LYS A 314 12.71 14.39 -16.64
C LYS A 314 11.73 13.22 -16.45
N THR A 315 10.69 13.04 -17.27
CA THR A 315 9.86 11.82 -17.15
C THR A 315 10.38 10.70 -18.03
N THR A 316 10.24 9.46 -17.57
CA THR A 316 10.82 8.30 -18.25
C THR A 316 9.78 7.24 -18.61
N ASP A 317 10.09 6.55 -19.71
CA ASP A 317 9.38 5.36 -20.13
C ASP A 317 9.95 4.15 -19.40
N GLY A 318 9.08 3.28 -18.90
CA GLY A 318 9.54 2.06 -18.25
C GLY A 318 8.42 1.07 -17.95
N THR A 319 8.80 -0.17 -17.72
CA THR A 319 7.85 -1.25 -17.39
C THR A 319 8.31 -2.01 -16.17
N LEU A 320 7.42 -2.12 -15.18
CA LEU A 320 7.65 -2.90 -13.98
C LEU A 320 6.73 -4.13 -13.97
N PHE A 321 7.34 -5.29 -14.07
CA PHE A 321 6.70 -6.58 -13.86
C PHE A 321 6.90 -7.05 -12.42
N PHE A 322 5.86 -7.64 -11.86
CA PHE A 322 5.87 -8.11 -10.48
C PHE A 322 5.09 -9.41 -10.34
N ALA A 323 5.65 -10.35 -9.58
CA ALA A 323 5.05 -11.64 -9.32
C ALA A 323 5.18 -11.99 -7.83
N GLU A 324 4.09 -12.40 -7.22
CA GLU A 324 4.02 -12.84 -5.84
C GLU A 324 3.45 -14.24 -5.80
N SER A 325 4.01 -15.06 -4.90
CA SER A 325 3.49 -16.37 -4.58
C SER A 325 3.62 -16.60 -3.08
N SER A 326 2.54 -16.99 -2.41
CA SER A 326 2.55 -17.33 -0.99
C SER A 326 1.80 -18.63 -0.72
N THR A 327 2.18 -19.30 0.37
CA THR A 327 1.50 -20.49 0.86
C THR A 327 1.57 -20.58 2.38
N THR A 328 0.63 -21.29 2.96
CA THR A 328 0.62 -21.66 4.38
C THR A 328 1.18 -23.07 4.50
N PRO A 329 2.38 -23.27 5.07
CA PRO A 329 2.96 -24.59 5.25
C PRO A 329 2.02 -25.50 6.05
N ALA A 330 2.00 -26.78 5.69
CA ALA A 330 1.09 -27.75 6.30
C ALA A 330 1.26 -27.79 7.83
N TYR A 331 0.13 -27.91 8.54
CA TYR A 331 0.06 -27.97 10.00
C TYR A 331 0.62 -26.73 10.73
N SER A 332 0.61 -25.57 10.06
CA SER A 332 1.04 -24.31 10.65
C SER A 332 0.07 -23.17 10.30
N HIS A 333 0.22 -22.05 11.00
CA HIS A 333 -0.36 -20.76 10.60
C HIS A 333 0.70 -19.85 9.98
N ASP A 334 1.88 -20.41 9.69
CA ASP A 334 3.02 -19.67 9.16
C ASP A 334 2.78 -19.32 7.68
N VAL A 335 3.52 -18.35 7.15
CA VAL A 335 3.43 -17.94 5.74
C VAL A 335 4.81 -18.01 5.12
N ALA A 336 4.94 -18.77 4.04
CA ALA A 336 6.11 -18.73 3.17
C ALA A 336 5.75 -17.96 1.90
N TYR A 337 6.61 -17.04 1.46
CA TYR A 337 6.36 -16.22 0.28
C TYR A 337 7.62 -16.04 -0.57
N LEU A 338 7.40 -15.92 -1.87
CA LEU A 338 8.39 -15.55 -2.88
C LEU A 338 7.81 -14.41 -3.71
N ASN A 339 8.48 -13.28 -3.69
CA ASN A 339 8.14 -12.12 -4.50
C ASN A 339 9.30 -11.84 -5.46
N ALA A 340 9.00 -11.55 -6.72
CA ALA A 340 9.99 -11.29 -7.74
C ALA A 340 9.55 -10.10 -8.60
N PHE A 341 10.53 -9.37 -9.12
CA PHE A 341 10.29 -8.23 -9.98
C PHE A 341 11.27 -8.19 -11.15
N LEU A 342 10.86 -7.50 -12.20
CA LEU A 342 11.67 -7.13 -13.35
C LEU A 342 11.25 -5.73 -13.79
N GLY A 343 12.10 -4.74 -13.55
CA GLY A 343 11.98 -3.41 -14.12
C GLY A 343 12.81 -3.29 -15.39
N LEU A 344 12.19 -2.78 -16.44
CA LEU A 344 12.81 -2.50 -17.73
C LEU A 344 12.79 -1.00 -17.97
N ASP A 345 13.92 -0.45 -18.41
CA ASP A 345 14.12 0.98 -18.57
C ASP A 345 13.86 1.71 -17.22
N SER A 346 13.22 2.88 -17.22
CA SER A 346 12.99 3.68 -16.01
C SER A 346 11.51 3.87 -15.72
N PHE A 347 10.94 3.01 -14.86
CA PHE A 347 9.52 3.05 -14.54
C PHE A 347 9.23 4.18 -13.54
N THR A 348 8.31 5.07 -13.88
CA THR A 348 7.90 6.18 -13.00
C THR A 348 6.48 5.98 -12.49
N SER A 349 6.29 6.05 -11.17
CA SER A 349 4.98 6.09 -10.52
C SER A 349 4.17 7.32 -10.95
N ALA A 350 2.84 7.20 -10.99
CA ALA A 350 1.95 8.30 -11.37
C ALA A 350 1.89 9.37 -10.28
N ALA A 351 1.81 8.95 -9.02
CA ALA A 351 1.93 9.79 -7.85
C ALA A 351 2.43 8.96 -6.66
N ARG A 352 3.28 9.54 -5.82
CA ARG A 352 3.89 8.81 -4.70
C ARG A 352 4.31 9.76 -3.58
N ASP A 353 3.78 9.53 -2.38
CA ASP A 353 4.18 10.26 -1.17
C ASP A 353 5.68 10.00 -0.87
N PRO A 354 6.46 11.03 -0.51
CA PRO A 354 7.88 10.89 -0.20
C PRO A 354 8.22 9.83 0.86
N ILE A 355 7.32 9.57 1.81
CA ILE A 355 7.53 8.59 2.90
C ILE A 355 7.07 7.18 2.53
N ALA A 356 6.40 7.00 1.38
CA ALA A 356 5.91 5.70 0.91
C ALA A 356 7.05 4.76 0.47
N GLY A 357 8.24 5.30 0.23
CA GLY A 357 9.36 4.57 -0.38
C GLY A 357 9.10 4.24 -1.85
N GLY A 358 10.05 3.59 -2.50
CA GLY A 358 10.00 3.30 -3.94
C GLY A 358 8.96 2.25 -4.35
N PRO A 359 8.70 2.09 -5.67
CA PRO A 359 7.73 1.13 -6.20
C PRO A 359 7.95 -0.32 -5.78
N LEU A 360 9.20 -0.69 -5.46
CA LEU A 360 9.55 -2.04 -5.01
C LEU A 360 9.44 -2.25 -3.50
N ALA A 361 8.93 -1.28 -2.72
CA ALA A 361 8.80 -1.41 -1.27
C ALA A 361 7.99 -2.64 -0.82
N ARG A 362 7.12 -3.17 -1.69
CA ARG A 362 6.31 -4.37 -1.45
C ARG A 362 7.03 -5.70 -1.72
N VAL A 363 8.21 -5.71 -2.35
CA VAL A 363 8.96 -6.95 -2.61
C VAL A 363 9.19 -7.73 -1.31
N GLY A 364 9.54 -7.05 -0.23
CA GLY A 364 9.86 -7.67 1.04
C GLY A 364 10.39 -6.68 2.07
N ILE A 365 10.68 -7.16 3.28
CA ILE A 365 11.24 -6.33 4.36
C ILE A 365 12.60 -5.73 4.00
N LEU A 366 13.35 -6.35 3.09
CA LEU A 366 14.65 -5.87 2.61
C LEU A 366 14.53 -4.71 1.62
N PHE A 367 13.39 -4.55 0.97
CA PHE A 367 13.11 -3.45 0.02
C PHE A 367 12.21 -2.37 0.62
N ALA A 368 11.55 -2.65 1.75
CA ALA A 368 10.60 -1.74 2.37
C ALA A 368 11.25 -0.44 2.83
N GLY A 369 10.62 0.70 2.50
CA GLY A 369 10.82 1.95 3.23
C GLY A 369 10.08 1.90 4.56
N VAL A 370 10.70 2.35 5.65
CA VAL A 370 10.08 2.26 6.99
C VAL A 370 9.15 3.44 7.33
N GLY A 371 9.15 4.47 6.49
CA GLY A 371 8.27 5.65 6.60
C GLY A 371 8.40 6.40 7.93
N LEU A 372 9.61 6.39 8.51
CA LEU A 372 9.96 7.07 9.75
C LEU A 372 11.48 7.31 9.76
N GLY A 373 11.90 8.55 9.55
CA GLY A 373 13.31 8.92 9.48
C GLY A 373 14.01 8.50 8.19
N ASN A 374 15.34 8.48 8.25
CA ASN A 374 16.24 8.20 7.13
C ASN A 374 16.75 6.76 7.13
N TYR A 375 16.13 5.87 7.91
CA TYR A 375 16.44 4.45 7.87
C TYR A 375 16.05 3.87 6.49
N GLY A 376 17.07 3.72 5.64
CA GLY A 376 16.92 3.25 4.28
C GLY A 376 16.56 1.76 4.18
N SER A 377 16.36 1.29 2.95
CA SER A 377 16.16 -0.13 2.66
C SER A 377 17.51 -0.85 2.49
N ALA A 378 17.54 -2.13 2.88
CA ALA A 378 18.72 -2.98 2.74
C ALA A 378 19.13 -3.12 1.26
N LEU A 379 18.13 -3.33 0.40
CA LEU A 379 18.22 -3.38 -1.05
C LEU A 379 17.46 -2.19 -1.61
N SER A 380 17.99 -1.53 -2.64
CA SER A 380 17.29 -0.39 -3.27
C SER A 380 15.91 -0.81 -3.76
N ASN A 381 14.95 0.07 -3.56
CA ASN A 381 13.55 -0.09 -3.97
C ASN A 381 13.21 0.63 -5.29
N ASP A 382 14.25 1.03 -6.01
CA ASP A 382 14.21 1.57 -7.36
C ASP A 382 14.11 0.43 -8.40
N PRO A 383 13.07 0.42 -9.27
CA PRO A 383 12.91 -0.59 -10.30
C PRO A 383 13.80 -0.42 -11.52
N ASP A 384 14.50 0.71 -11.68
CA ASP A 384 15.18 1.06 -12.94
C ASP A 384 16.21 0.00 -13.37
N ASP A 385 16.05 -0.47 -14.61
CA ASP A 385 16.86 -1.51 -15.26
C ASP A 385 17.32 -2.62 -14.30
N SER A 386 16.39 -3.17 -13.51
CA SER A 386 16.73 -4.09 -12.43
C SER A 386 15.83 -5.31 -12.37
N TYR A 387 16.35 -6.38 -11.78
CA TYR A 387 15.58 -7.58 -11.48
C TYR A 387 15.96 -8.07 -10.09
N GLY A 388 15.04 -8.76 -9.44
CA GLY A 388 15.30 -9.28 -8.12
C GLY A 388 14.17 -10.11 -7.57
N ALA A 389 14.43 -10.65 -6.37
CA ALA A 389 13.45 -11.42 -5.63
C ALA A 389 13.73 -11.37 -4.13
N ALA A 390 12.67 -11.60 -3.35
CA ALA A 390 12.74 -11.86 -1.92
C ALA A 390 11.99 -13.15 -1.60
N LEU A 391 12.64 -14.03 -0.84
CA LEU A 391 12.09 -15.25 -0.28
C LEU A 391 12.03 -15.09 1.23
N GLY A 392 10.84 -15.19 1.80
CA GLY A 392 10.66 -15.02 3.23
C GLY A 392 9.79 -16.08 3.89
N TYR A 393 9.99 -16.22 5.19
CA TYR A 393 9.21 -17.08 6.07
C TYR A 393 8.74 -16.27 7.27
N GLN A 394 7.42 -16.21 7.46
CA GLN A 394 6.78 -15.54 8.58
C GLN A 394 6.26 -16.60 9.55
N LYS A 395 6.79 -16.58 10.77
CA LYS A 395 6.43 -17.50 11.84
C LYS A 395 5.59 -16.79 12.90
N PHE A 396 4.46 -17.38 13.26
CA PHE A 396 3.59 -16.85 14.31
C PHE A 396 3.69 -17.67 15.59
N PHE A 397 3.76 -16.99 16.73
CA PHE A 397 3.85 -17.61 18.06
C PHE A 397 2.87 -16.94 19.03
N ASN A 398 2.74 -17.52 20.23
CA ASN A 398 1.98 -16.94 21.34
C ASN A 398 0.56 -16.56 20.94
N GLN A 399 -0.16 -17.48 20.28
CA GLN A 399 -1.51 -17.22 19.76
C GLN A 399 -1.52 -16.01 18.79
N GLN A 400 -0.53 -15.95 17.91
CA GLN A 400 -0.33 -14.89 16.91
C GLN A 400 0.02 -13.50 17.48
N ARG A 401 0.35 -13.40 18.78
CA ARG A 401 0.81 -12.14 19.41
C ARG A 401 2.28 -11.81 19.13
N THR A 402 3.04 -12.77 18.61
CA THR A 402 4.43 -12.57 18.19
C THR A 402 4.61 -13.07 16.76
N GLN A 403 5.28 -12.28 15.93
CA GLN A 403 5.65 -12.64 14.57
C GLN A 403 7.15 -12.49 14.38
N LEU A 404 7.79 -13.49 13.78
CA LEU A 404 9.16 -13.41 13.30
C LEU A 404 9.18 -13.61 11.79
N VAL A 405 9.71 -12.64 11.06
CA VAL A 405 9.99 -12.75 9.63
C VAL A 405 11.48 -12.91 9.45
N LEU A 406 11.87 -13.92 8.67
CA LEU A 406 13.21 -14.06 8.11
C LEU A 406 13.10 -13.93 6.60
N GLU A 407 13.98 -13.15 5.98
CA GLU A 407 13.96 -12.89 4.54
C GLU A 407 15.36 -12.97 3.94
N LEU A 408 15.44 -13.58 2.77
CA LEU A 408 16.60 -13.56 1.89
C LEU A 408 16.20 -12.83 0.61
N GLY A 409 16.96 -11.82 0.23
CA GLY A 409 16.70 -11.00 -0.94
C GLY A 409 17.92 -10.85 -1.82
N GLY A 410 17.69 -10.62 -3.11
CA GLY A 410 18.73 -10.26 -4.04
C GLY A 410 18.20 -9.38 -5.16
N ARG A 411 19.04 -8.48 -5.65
CA ARG A 411 18.78 -7.65 -6.83
C ARG A 411 20.03 -7.57 -7.70
N GLY A 412 19.82 -7.46 -9.01
CA GLY A 412 20.85 -7.17 -10.00
C GLY A 412 20.33 -6.17 -11.02
N HIS A 413 21.23 -5.68 -11.86
CA HIS A 413 20.90 -4.71 -12.91
C HIS A 413 21.05 -5.35 -14.29
N ILE A 414 20.20 -4.94 -15.22
CA ILE A 414 20.11 -5.43 -16.59
C ILE A 414 21.20 -4.80 -17.46
N ASP A 415 21.57 -3.55 -17.15
CA ASP A 415 22.59 -2.79 -17.87
C ASP A 415 24.01 -3.38 -17.73
N GLY A 416 24.23 -4.25 -16.72
CA GLY A 416 25.53 -4.86 -16.41
C GLY A 416 26.59 -3.87 -15.95
N VAL A 417 26.19 -2.63 -15.64
CA VAL A 417 27.07 -1.55 -15.16
C VAL A 417 26.96 -1.41 -13.65
N ASN A 418 25.75 -1.59 -13.12
CA ASN A 418 25.49 -1.43 -11.70
C ASN A 418 25.63 -2.76 -10.93
N PRO A 419 26.29 -2.76 -9.76
CA PRO A 419 26.61 -3.97 -9.03
C PRO A 419 25.38 -4.72 -8.52
N ALA A 420 25.48 -6.05 -8.43
CA ALA A 420 24.46 -6.86 -7.77
C ALA A 420 24.57 -6.75 -6.24
N ALA A 421 23.43 -6.94 -5.57
CA ALA A 421 23.36 -6.91 -4.11
C ALA A 421 22.50 -8.06 -3.59
N GLY A 422 22.94 -8.64 -2.47
CA GLY A 422 22.20 -9.66 -1.73
C GLY A 422 22.05 -9.25 -0.27
N ALA A 423 20.94 -9.61 0.36
CA ALA A 423 20.71 -9.28 1.76
C ALA A 423 19.97 -10.39 2.52
N LEU A 424 20.21 -10.41 3.83
CA LEU A 424 19.48 -11.20 4.82
C LEU A 424 18.83 -10.22 5.80
N GLY A 425 17.55 -10.43 6.07
CA GLY A 425 16.77 -9.58 6.96
C GLY A 425 16.02 -10.37 8.01
N LEU A 426 15.78 -9.73 9.15
CA LEU A 426 14.90 -10.21 10.20
C LEU A 426 13.98 -9.09 10.68
N ARG A 427 12.74 -9.45 11.00
CA ARG A 427 11.78 -8.57 11.67
C ARG A 427 11.07 -9.34 12.78
N LEU A 428 11.22 -8.90 14.02
CA LEU A 428 10.50 -9.42 15.18
C LEU A 428 9.44 -8.39 15.59
N GLN A 429 8.18 -8.80 15.61
CA GLN A 429 7.06 -7.98 16.08
C GLN A 429 6.38 -8.68 17.27
N HIS A 430 6.09 -7.91 18.32
CA HIS A 430 5.43 -8.42 19.51
C HIS A 430 4.38 -7.43 20.04
N ALA A 431 3.14 -7.90 20.17
CA ALA A 431 2.04 -7.12 20.73
C ALA A 431 2.12 -7.05 22.26
N LEU A 432 2.42 -5.86 22.79
CA LEU A 432 2.44 -5.51 24.20
C LEU A 432 1.05 -4.98 24.62
N GLY A 433 0.16 -5.87 25.06
CA GLY A 433 -1.25 -5.52 25.26
C GLY A 433 -1.99 -5.31 23.95
N ASP A 434 -3.03 -4.47 23.95
CA ASP A 434 -3.93 -4.32 22.79
C ASP A 434 -3.62 -3.07 21.95
N ARG A 435 -2.80 -2.16 22.48
CA ARG A 435 -2.49 -0.85 21.86
C ARG A 435 -1.03 -0.67 21.46
N THR A 436 -0.12 -1.48 21.98
CA THR A 436 1.32 -1.27 21.78
C THR A 436 1.94 -2.44 21.02
N LEU A 437 2.75 -2.14 20.02
CA LEU A 437 3.56 -3.09 19.27
C LEU A 437 5.04 -2.72 19.42
N LEU A 438 5.86 -3.66 19.84
CA LEU A 438 7.31 -3.57 19.74
C LEU A 438 7.75 -4.24 18.44
N GLN A 439 8.53 -3.53 17.62
CA GLN A 439 9.13 -4.05 16.42
C GLN A 439 10.66 -3.90 16.48
N ILE A 440 11.38 -4.96 16.16
CA ILE A 440 12.83 -4.97 16.01
C ILE A 440 13.16 -5.47 14.61
N ASP A 441 13.80 -4.63 13.82
CA ASP A 441 14.26 -4.95 12.47
C ASP A 441 15.78 -4.99 12.43
N GLY A 442 16.34 -5.92 11.66
CA GLY A 442 17.76 -5.96 11.39
C GLY A 442 18.04 -6.53 10.02
N PHE A 443 19.09 -6.05 9.36
CA PHE A 443 19.54 -6.61 8.10
C PHE A 443 21.06 -6.54 7.95
N ALA A 444 21.57 -7.40 7.08
CA ALA A 444 22.91 -7.32 6.53
C ALA A 444 22.83 -7.48 5.00
N SER A 445 23.58 -6.67 4.27
CA SER A 445 23.63 -6.66 2.82
C SER A 445 25.07 -6.75 2.34
N VAL A 446 25.29 -7.52 1.29
CA VAL A 446 26.55 -7.63 0.58
C VAL A 446 26.36 -7.01 -0.78
N ASN A 447 27.19 -6.02 -1.10
CA ASN A 447 27.12 -5.28 -2.35
C ASN A 447 28.38 -5.55 -3.17
N GLU A 448 28.23 -5.87 -4.45
CA GLU A 448 29.36 -5.99 -5.35
C GLU A 448 30.01 -4.61 -5.55
N ASP A 449 31.34 -4.53 -5.50
CA ASP A 449 32.12 -3.29 -5.70
C ASP A 449 31.71 -2.06 -4.84
N GLN A 450 30.93 -2.27 -3.78
CA GLN A 450 30.53 -1.26 -2.79
C GLN A 450 30.73 -1.79 -1.37
N ALA A 451 30.58 -0.92 -0.37
CA ALA A 451 30.62 -1.35 1.01
C ALA A 451 29.39 -2.22 1.35
N ASP A 452 29.63 -3.26 2.14
CA ASP A 452 28.56 -4.01 2.78
C ASP A 452 27.73 -3.07 3.67
N GLY A 453 26.44 -3.33 3.75
CA GLY A 453 25.51 -2.51 4.54
C GLY A 453 24.91 -3.30 5.68
N GLN A 454 24.68 -2.65 6.82
CA GLN A 454 23.96 -3.23 7.95
C GLN A 454 23.02 -2.21 8.57
N GLY A 455 21.96 -2.68 9.20
CA GLY A 455 21.05 -1.81 9.92
C GLY A 455 20.35 -2.52 11.05
N LEU A 456 20.05 -1.76 12.10
CA LEU A 456 19.31 -2.21 13.27
C LEU A 456 18.31 -1.12 13.65
N ARG A 457 17.09 -1.54 13.97
CA ARG A 457 16.01 -0.63 14.29
C ARG A 457 15.13 -1.22 15.37
N ALA A 458 14.79 -0.40 16.36
CA ALA A 458 13.81 -0.72 17.38
C ALA A 458 12.71 0.35 17.36
N GLU A 459 11.48 -0.05 17.05
CA GLU A 459 10.30 0.82 16.99
C GLU A 459 9.28 0.40 18.06
N LEU A 460 8.72 1.40 18.74
CA LEU A 460 7.47 1.27 19.49
C LEU A 460 6.35 1.99 18.72
N LEU A 461 5.32 1.23 18.38
CA LEU A 461 4.09 1.72 17.78
C LEU A 461 2.96 1.65 18.82
N PHE A 462 2.36 2.78 19.12
CA PHE A 462 1.18 2.90 19.96
C PHE A 462 -0.02 3.30 19.10
N ARG A 463 -1.12 2.53 19.15
CA ARG A 463 -2.38 2.82 18.46
C ARG A 463 -3.47 3.10 19.49
N PHE A 464 -4.29 4.10 19.24
CA PHE A 464 -5.33 4.53 20.19
C PHE A 464 -6.59 4.99 19.50
#